data_AF-A0A3S1JR02-F1
#
_entry.id   AF-A0A3S1JR02-F1
#
_cell.length_a   1.000
_cell.length_b   1.000
_cell.length_c   1.000
_cell.angle_alpha   90.00
_cell.angle_beta   90.00
_cell.angle_gamma   90.00
#
_symmetry.space_group_name_H-M   'P 1'
#
loop_
_entity.id
_entity.type
_entity.pdbx_description
1 polymer ?
#
loop_
_entity_poly.entity_id
_entity_poly.type
_entity_poly.pdbx_seq_one_letter_code
_entity_poly.pdbx_strand_id
1 'polypeptide(L)'
;MSQLAPAVIGRLTPNTSSNEPLPFDGRQLITFTDARQGTARHAANIQVASERSYIRSFLYHFVQERPLPDQERLGEIQARIERLRASGDPVLMSMIPELEAQRRAASGEAKPKSWKAMVARLADQETVASFLKDVWQPREESFGEAKRLAEFLLYREIMRRPVKANSAETLGLVQLLMPQDVGETSLPHAASKLGLGLGDWRDLLRLLLTHFVRTNVILDFPARQWMRWIDRRQSQISVQRRRDRNAPSSKFVRFWPGPYGKSPTRVVRLLLQGLALDIRDRAVQDEVEELFDAAWTAFLRHMTATQDGGYRFRLSDLYVAPLENAFWCPITRRIVDTTFRGLSP
;
A
#
# COMPACT_ATOMS: atom_id res chain seq x y z
N MET A 1 6.19 -11.29 25.41
CA MET A 1 6.96 -10.12 25.88
C MET A 1 7.09 -9.02 24.82
N SER A 2 7.52 -9.28 23.56
CA SER A 2 7.79 -8.19 22.60
C SER A 2 6.55 -7.39 22.19
N GLN A 3 5.36 -8.01 22.19
CA GLN A 3 4.09 -7.32 21.96
C GLN A 3 3.47 -6.72 23.23
N LEU A 4 3.96 -7.10 24.42
CA LEU A 4 3.45 -6.61 25.71
C LEU A 4 4.22 -5.39 26.21
N ALA A 5 5.53 -5.32 25.92
CA ALA A 5 6.40 -4.25 26.40
C ALA A 5 5.87 -2.84 26.06
N PRO A 6 5.38 -2.54 24.84
CA PRO A 6 4.81 -1.21 24.55
C PRO A 6 3.57 -0.88 25.40
N ALA A 7 2.69 -1.86 25.64
CA ALA A 7 1.49 -1.68 26.46
C ALA A 7 1.82 -1.45 27.94
N VAL A 8 2.90 -2.07 28.44
CA VAL A 8 3.38 -1.87 29.81
C VAL A 8 4.09 -0.52 29.95
N ILE A 9 4.97 -0.17 29.00
CA ILE A 9 5.71 1.10 28.99
C ILE A 9 4.78 2.31 29.06
N GLY A 10 3.65 2.27 28.34
CA GLY A 10 2.67 3.36 28.37
C GLY A 10 2.05 3.64 29.76
N ARG A 11 2.18 2.71 30.71
CA ARG A 11 1.69 2.87 32.09
C ARG A 11 2.75 3.34 33.09
N LEU A 12 4.01 3.45 32.67
CA LEU A 12 5.12 3.84 33.54
C LEU A 12 5.26 5.35 33.64
N THR A 13 5.92 5.89 34.65
CA THR A 13 6.08 7.34 34.82
C THR A 13 6.94 7.95 33.70
N PRO A 14 6.51 9.06 33.08
CA PRO A 14 7.32 9.77 32.10
C PRO A 14 8.59 10.35 32.75
N ASN A 15 9.64 10.54 31.95
CA ASN A 15 10.84 11.21 32.40
C ASN A 15 10.65 12.73 32.28
N THR A 16 10.42 13.41 33.41
CA THR A 16 10.20 14.85 33.46
C THR A 16 11.49 15.68 33.50
N SER A 17 12.66 15.04 33.50
CA SER A 17 13.96 15.75 33.58
C SER A 17 14.55 16.14 32.22
N SER A 18 13.96 15.66 31.11
CA SER A 18 14.41 16.00 29.77
C SER A 18 13.71 17.27 29.27
N ASN A 19 14.49 18.25 28.80
CA ASN A 19 13.97 19.41 28.09
C ASN A 19 13.67 19.12 26.61
N GLU A 20 14.12 17.97 26.09
CA GLU A 20 13.87 17.51 24.73
C GLU A 20 12.78 16.44 24.69
N PRO A 21 11.92 16.42 23.65
CA PRO A 21 10.82 15.46 23.53
C PRO A 21 11.35 14.05 23.27
N LEU A 22 11.38 13.19 24.29
CA LEU A 22 11.85 11.82 24.18
C LEU A 22 10.79 10.85 23.63
N PRO A 23 11.19 9.74 22.97
CA PRO A 23 10.27 8.66 22.62
C PRO A 23 9.49 8.17 23.85
N PHE A 24 8.17 8.06 23.72
CA PHE A 24 7.27 7.67 24.82
C PHE A 24 7.45 8.52 26.10
N ASP A 25 7.72 9.82 25.96
CA ASP A 25 8.01 10.74 27.08
C ASP A 25 9.18 10.26 27.96
N GLY A 26 10.11 9.47 27.40
CA GLY A 26 11.25 8.92 28.13
C GLY A 26 10.89 7.86 29.17
N ARG A 27 9.72 7.22 29.08
CA ARG A 27 9.33 6.10 29.95
C ARG A 27 10.29 4.93 29.76
N GLN A 28 10.80 4.39 30.86
CA GLN A 28 11.80 3.31 30.86
C GLN A 28 11.26 2.05 31.51
N LEU A 29 11.44 0.91 30.84
CA LEU A 29 11.16 -0.42 31.39
C LEU A 29 12.48 -1.18 31.54
N ILE A 30 12.82 -1.56 32.77
CA ILE A 30 13.96 -2.42 33.06
C ILE A 30 13.45 -3.86 33.22
N THR A 31 14.02 -4.78 32.45
CA THR A 31 13.70 -6.21 32.54
C THR A 31 14.96 -7.01 32.82
N PHE A 32 14.90 -7.92 33.79
CA PHE A 32 15.98 -8.87 34.08
C PHE A 32 15.73 -10.18 33.34
N THR A 33 16.74 -10.67 32.62
CA THR A 33 16.69 -11.96 31.92
C THR A 33 18.03 -12.67 32.11
N ASP A 34 18.00 -13.97 32.39
CA ASP A 34 19.19 -14.80 32.65
C ASP A 34 19.98 -15.17 31.37
N ALA A 35 19.37 -15.05 30.19
CA ALA A 35 19.98 -15.44 28.91
C ALA A 35 20.44 -14.24 28.05
N ARG A 36 21.75 -13.95 28.01
CA ARG A 36 22.35 -12.85 27.21
C ARG A 36 21.91 -12.83 25.73
N GLN A 37 21.92 -13.98 25.07
CA GLN A 37 21.49 -14.09 23.67
C GLN A 37 19.97 -13.86 23.51
N GLY A 38 19.20 -14.30 24.49
CA GLY A 38 17.76 -14.07 24.57
C GLY A 38 17.46 -12.57 24.67
N THR A 39 18.17 -11.85 25.54
CA THR A 39 18.05 -10.40 25.72
C THR A 39 18.33 -9.65 24.42
N ALA A 40 19.44 -9.96 23.74
CA ALA A 40 19.83 -9.26 22.51
C ALA A 40 18.80 -9.47 21.39
N ARG A 41 18.34 -10.71 21.18
CA ARG A 41 17.26 -11.00 20.22
C ARG A 41 15.95 -10.32 20.60
N HIS A 42 15.64 -10.26 21.90
CA HIS A 42 14.44 -9.63 22.38
C HIS A 42 14.42 -8.13 22.12
N ALA A 43 15.52 -7.43 22.48
CA ALA A 43 15.69 -6.01 22.24
C ALA A 43 15.59 -5.66 20.75
N ALA A 44 16.28 -6.44 19.89
CA ALA A 44 16.19 -6.25 18.44
C ALA A 44 14.75 -6.45 17.91
N ASN A 45 14.03 -7.45 18.42
CA ASN A 45 12.64 -7.68 18.03
C ASN A 45 11.70 -6.57 18.51
N ILE A 46 11.90 -6.03 19.71
CA ILE A 46 11.14 -4.87 20.20
C ILE A 46 11.40 -3.67 19.31
N GLN A 47 12.66 -3.36 19.01
CA GLN A 47 13.02 -2.25 18.12
C GLN A 47 12.30 -2.36 16.77
N VAL A 48 12.41 -3.51 16.10
CA VAL A 48 11.75 -3.74 14.80
C VAL A 48 10.22 -3.65 14.91
N ALA A 49 9.63 -4.15 15.98
CA ALA A 49 8.19 -4.09 16.20
C ALA A 49 7.71 -2.65 16.46
N SER A 50 8.44 -1.87 17.25
CA SER A 50 8.15 -0.47 17.54
C SER A 50 8.27 0.39 16.28
N GLU A 51 9.33 0.21 15.49
CA GLU A 51 9.52 0.89 14.20
C GLU A 51 8.33 0.61 13.26
N ARG A 52 7.95 -0.66 13.07
CA ARG A 52 6.82 -1.01 12.20
C ARG A 52 5.50 -0.46 12.72
N SER A 53 5.28 -0.46 14.03
CA SER A 53 4.05 0.05 14.64
C SER A 53 3.95 1.56 14.46
N TYR A 54 5.07 2.29 14.65
CA TYR A 54 5.16 3.72 14.38
C TYR A 54 4.83 4.03 12.92
N ILE A 55 5.48 3.35 11.95
CA ILE A 55 5.24 3.56 10.52
C ILE A 55 3.78 3.27 10.16
N ARG A 56 3.17 2.21 10.70
CA ARG A 56 1.75 1.90 10.48
C ARG A 56 0.81 2.96 11.04
N SER A 57 1.10 3.45 12.25
CA SER A 57 0.34 4.53 12.88
C SER A 57 0.43 5.79 12.05
N PHE A 58 1.63 6.15 11.61
CA PHE A 58 1.86 7.27 10.70
C PHE A 58 1.07 7.13 9.41
N LEU A 59 1.15 5.96 8.74
CA LEU A 59 0.43 5.70 7.49
C LEU A 59 -1.08 5.90 7.66
N TYR A 60 -1.66 5.36 8.74
CA TYR A 60 -3.07 5.52 9.03
C TYR A 60 -3.46 6.99 9.22
N HIS A 61 -2.76 7.74 10.07
CA HIS A 61 -3.08 9.15 10.29
C HIS A 61 -2.87 10.00 9.03
N PHE A 62 -1.79 9.74 8.29
CA PHE A 62 -1.47 10.46 7.07
C PHE A 62 -2.60 10.36 6.03
N VAL A 63 -3.21 9.17 5.85
CA VAL A 63 -4.31 9.02 4.91
C VAL A 63 -5.67 9.47 5.46
N GLN A 64 -5.81 9.59 6.78
CA GLN A 64 -7.04 10.07 7.42
C GLN A 64 -7.10 11.59 7.62
N GLU A 65 -5.96 12.27 7.53
CA GLU A 65 -5.86 13.73 7.54
C GLU A 65 -6.78 14.35 6.47
N ARG A 66 -7.76 15.12 6.92
CA ARG A 66 -8.79 15.81 6.11
C ARG A 66 -8.60 17.32 6.21
N PRO A 67 -9.04 18.09 5.20
CA PRO A 67 -9.19 19.53 5.37
C PRO A 67 -10.17 19.81 6.53
N LEU A 68 -9.97 20.94 7.22
CA LEU A 68 -10.91 21.38 8.24
C LEU A 68 -12.30 21.55 7.60
N PRO A 69 -13.33 20.90 8.15
CA PRO A 69 -14.67 21.01 7.59
C PRO A 69 -15.26 22.40 7.81
N ASP A 70 -16.08 22.83 6.86
CA ASP A 70 -16.92 24.01 7.01
C ASP A 70 -18.05 23.72 7.99
N GLN A 71 -17.86 24.12 9.26
CA GLN A 71 -18.78 23.79 10.35
C GLN A 71 -20.17 24.42 10.18
N GLU A 72 -20.25 25.61 9.57
CA GLU A 72 -21.54 26.28 9.34
C GLU A 72 -22.35 25.50 8.32
N ARG A 73 -21.74 25.17 7.17
CA ARG A 73 -22.37 24.37 6.12
C ARG A 73 -22.78 22.98 6.61
N LEU A 74 -21.97 22.35 7.47
CA LEU A 74 -22.33 21.07 8.08
C LEU A 74 -23.54 21.19 9.01
N GLY A 75 -23.60 22.26 9.82
CA GLY A 75 -24.73 22.55 10.70
C GLY A 75 -26.04 22.71 9.92
N GLU A 76 -26.00 23.43 8.79
CA GLU A 76 -27.16 23.62 7.92
C GLU A 76 -27.66 22.31 7.31
N ILE A 77 -26.75 21.48 6.77
CA ILE A 77 -27.10 20.19 6.19
C ILE A 77 -27.67 19.25 7.25
N GLN A 78 -27.08 19.24 8.45
CA GLN A 78 -27.54 18.42 9.57
C GLN A 78 -28.94 18.84 10.04
N ALA A 79 -29.18 20.14 10.21
CA ALA A 79 -30.50 20.66 10.57
C ALA A 79 -31.54 20.33 9.50
N ARG A 80 -31.17 20.32 8.22
CA ARG A 80 -32.07 19.95 7.12
C ARG A 80 -32.42 18.45 7.15
N ILE A 81 -31.44 17.58 7.41
CA ILE A 81 -31.68 16.13 7.59
C ILE A 81 -32.64 15.90 8.76
N GLU A 82 -32.44 16.58 9.89
CA GLU A 82 -33.30 16.45 11.07
C GLU A 82 -34.74 16.90 10.81
N ARG A 83 -34.94 18.03 10.10
CA ARG A 83 -36.28 18.48 9.69
C ARG A 83 -36.98 17.46 8.79
N LEU A 84 -36.26 16.88 7.83
CA LEU A 84 -36.84 15.88 6.93
C LEU A 84 -37.19 14.58 7.67
N ARG A 85 -36.35 14.13 8.61
CA ARG A 85 -36.66 12.98 9.48
C ARG A 85 -37.88 13.24 10.36
N ALA A 86 -37.99 14.45 10.91
CA ALA A 86 -39.13 14.84 11.75
C ALA A 86 -40.45 14.95 10.97
N SER A 87 -40.40 15.17 9.65
CA SER A 87 -41.62 15.28 8.82
C SER A 87 -42.39 13.96 8.68
N GLY A 88 -41.72 12.81 8.77
CA GLY A 88 -42.34 11.49 8.61
C GLY A 88 -42.85 11.16 7.20
N ASP A 89 -42.69 12.06 6.23
CA ASP A 89 -43.15 11.88 4.85
C ASP A 89 -42.16 10.99 4.05
N PRO A 90 -42.62 9.86 3.47
CA PRO A 90 -41.78 8.96 2.66
C PRO A 90 -41.05 9.64 1.50
N VAL A 91 -41.65 10.65 0.86
CA VAL A 91 -41.07 11.38 -0.28
C VAL A 91 -39.98 12.33 0.16
N LEU A 92 -40.14 12.98 1.32
CA LEU A 92 -39.12 13.85 1.89
C LEU A 92 -37.96 13.03 2.47
N MET A 93 -38.25 11.84 3.02
CA MET A 93 -37.22 10.92 3.51
C MET A 93 -36.36 10.35 2.36
N SER A 94 -36.88 10.23 1.13
CA SER A 94 -36.05 9.79 -0.01
C SER A 94 -34.98 10.80 -0.42
N MET A 95 -35.02 12.04 0.07
CA MET A 95 -33.98 13.06 -0.15
C MET A 95 -32.83 12.99 0.87
N ILE A 96 -32.98 12.26 1.97
CA ILE A 96 -31.97 12.13 3.03
C ILE A 96 -30.65 11.54 2.50
N PRO A 97 -30.63 10.48 1.66
CA PRO A 97 -29.39 9.89 1.17
C PRO A 97 -28.51 10.90 0.40
N GLU A 98 -29.14 11.80 -0.37
CA GLU A 98 -28.44 12.85 -1.10
C GLU A 98 -27.83 13.87 -0.13
N LEU A 99 -28.58 14.32 0.87
CA LEU A 99 -28.07 15.22 1.90
C LEU A 99 -26.97 14.59 2.76
N GLU A 100 -27.04 13.28 3.03
CA GLU A 100 -25.95 12.55 3.70
C GLU A 100 -24.70 12.42 2.82
N ALA A 101 -24.84 12.38 1.50
CA ALA A 101 -23.72 12.47 0.57
C ALA A 101 -23.12 13.89 0.57
N GLN A 102 -23.95 14.93 0.53
CA GLN A 102 -23.49 16.32 0.63
C GLN A 102 -22.81 16.61 1.98
N ARG A 103 -23.34 16.07 3.08
CA ARG A 103 -22.71 16.18 4.41
C ARG A 103 -21.34 15.53 4.43
N ARG A 104 -21.18 14.35 3.81
CA ARG A 104 -19.87 13.68 3.70
C ARG A 104 -18.87 14.50 2.89
N ALA A 105 -19.29 15.04 1.75
CA ALA A 105 -18.46 15.93 0.94
C ALA A 105 -18.05 17.20 1.70
N ALA A 106 -18.98 17.83 2.43
CA ALA A 106 -18.73 19.01 3.25
C ALA A 106 -17.88 18.74 4.50
N SER A 107 -17.86 17.49 5.00
CA SER A 107 -17.04 17.08 6.15
C SER A 107 -15.54 16.97 5.83
N GLY A 108 -15.16 17.21 4.58
CA GLY A 108 -13.82 16.99 4.09
C GLY A 108 -13.60 15.51 3.84
N GLU A 109 -13.62 15.10 2.58
CA GLU A 109 -13.17 13.75 2.21
C GLU A 109 -11.65 13.68 2.24
N ALA A 110 -11.13 12.58 2.78
CA ALA A 110 -9.70 12.31 2.75
C ALA A 110 -9.31 12.01 1.29
N LYS A 111 -8.58 12.95 0.68
CA LYS A 111 -8.15 12.82 -0.72
C LYS A 111 -6.93 11.91 -0.83
N PRO A 112 -6.78 11.18 -1.95
CA PRO A 112 -5.53 10.50 -2.27
C PRO A 112 -4.33 11.44 -2.17
N LYS A 113 -3.26 10.99 -1.51
CA LYS A 113 -2.01 11.74 -1.35
C LYS A 113 -0.89 11.02 -2.06
N SER A 114 0.03 11.76 -2.67
CA SER A 114 1.14 11.14 -3.40
C SER A 114 2.13 10.46 -2.45
N TRP A 115 2.79 9.40 -2.93
CA TRP A 115 3.88 8.74 -2.21
C TRP A 115 4.98 9.74 -1.83
N LYS A 116 5.31 10.68 -2.72
CA LYS A 116 6.32 11.72 -2.48
C LYS A 116 5.94 12.62 -1.30
N ALA A 117 4.67 13.01 -1.20
CA ALA A 117 4.18 13.79 -0.06
C ALA A 117 4.25 12.99 1.24
N MET A 118 3.93 11.69 1.19
CA MET A 118 4.04 10.80 2.35
C MET A 118 5.49 10.66 2.84
N VAL A 119 6.46 10.50 1.93
CA VAL A 119 7.89 10.44 2.27
C VAL A 119 8.35 11.75 2.90
N ALA A 120 7.99 12.89 2.31
CA ALA A 120 8.36 14.21 2.86
C ALA A 120 7.78 14.40 4.27
N ARG A 121 6.48 14.14 4.43
CA ARG A 121 5.78 14.29 5.72
C ARG A 121 6.32 13.36 6.81
N LEU A 122 6.78 12.16 6.44
CA LEU A 122 7.43 11.23 7.37
C LEU A 122 8.84 11.69 7.74
N ALA A 123 9.59 12.23 6.79
CA ALA A 123 10.94 12.75 7.03
C ALA A 123 10.95 13.93 8.01
N ASP A 124 9.89 14.74 8.00
CA ASP A 124 9.71 15.88 8.91
C ASP A 124 9.30 15.47 10.33
N GLN A 125 9.02 14.19 10.58
CA GLN A 125 8.70 13.73 11.94
C GLN A 125 9.96 13.68 12.78
N GLU A 126 9.92 14.26 13.98
CA GLU A 126 11.02 14.22 14.95
C GLU A 126 11.55 12.79 15.17
N THR A 127 10.63 11.82 15.24
CA THR A 127 10.99 10.40 15.36
C THR A 127 11.91 9.90 14.25
N VAL A 128 11.75 10.38 13.02
CA VAL A 128 12.57 9.99 11.88
C VAL A 128 13.79 10.88 11.74
N ALA A 129 13.61 12.20 11.87
CA ALA A 129 14.65 13.20 11.69
C ALA A 129 15.76 13.12 12.74
N SER A 130 15.45 12.65 13.95
CA SER A 130 16.36 12.57 15.09
C SER A 130 16.53 11.12 15.57
N PHE A 131 15.54 10.54 16.27
CA PHE A 131 15.73 9.27 16.98
C PHE A 131 16.06 8.07 16.09
N LEU A 132 15.31 7.86 15.00
CA LEU A 132 15.61 6.76 14.09
C LEU A 132 16.85 7.04 13.24
N LYS A 133 17.16 8.30 12.95
CA LYS A 133 18.40 8.67 12.27
C LYS A 133 19.62 8.23 13.06
N ASP A 134 19.68 8.51 14.36
CA ASP A 134 20.80 8.07 15.22
C ASP A 134 20.96 6.56 15.26
N VAL A 135 19.85 5.82 15.15
CA VAL A 135 19.84 4.36 15.11
C VAL A 135 20.31 3.80 13.76
N TRP A 136 19.99 4.47 12.65
CA TRP A 136 20.16 3.94 11.30
C TRP A 136 21.38 4.49 10.55
N GLN A 137 21.79 5.73 10.81
CA GLN A 137 22.96 6.36 10.18
C GLN A 137 24.25 5.57 10.41
N PRO A 138 24.56 5.02 11.61
CA PRO A 138 25.77 4.21 11.80
C PRO A 138 25.77 2.89 11.01
N ARG A 139 24.59 2.42 10.57
CA ARG A 139 24.43 1.17 9.80
C ARG A 139 24.52 1.39 8.30
N GLU A 140 24.14 2.57 7.85
CA GLU A 140 24.18 3.00 6.46
C GLU A 140 24.26 4.53 6.43
N GLU A 141 25.38 5.06 5.94
CA GLU A 141 25.66 6.50 5.92
C GLU A 141 24.54 7.31 5.25
N SER A 142 23.95 6.78 4.17
CA SER A 142 22.86 7.44 3.45
C SER A 142 21.59 7.68 4.29
N PHE A 143 21.43 7.00 5.43
CA PHE A 143 20.32 7.23 6.36
C PHE A 143 20.53 8.45 7.27
N GLY A 144 21.66 9.16 7.15
CA GLY A 144 21.81 10.50 7.73
C GLY A 144 20.89 11.55 7.09
N GLU A 145 20.42 11.31 5.86
CA GLU A 145 19.39 12.12 5.20
C GLU A 145 17.99 11.63 5.61
N ALA A 146 17.21 12.46 6.32
CA ALA A 146 15.90 12.08 6.86
C ALA A 146 14.92 11.60 5.79
N LYS A 147 14.93 12.23 4.60
CA LYS A 147 14.09 11.83 3.46
C LYS A 147 14.43 10.43 2.95
N ARG A 148 15.71 10.10 2.90
CA ARG A 148 16.21 8.79 2.49
C ARG A 148 15.86 7.70 3.49
N LEU A 149 15.99 8.01 4.78
CA LEU A 149 15.57 7.13 5.87
C LEU A 149 14.05 6.90 5.85
N ALA A 150 13.25 7.96 5.69
CA ALA A 150 11.79 7.86 5.58
C ALA A 150 11.37 6.96 4.42
N GLU A 151 11.96 7.14 3.23
CA GLU A 151 11.71 6.30 2.07
C GLU A 151 12.05 4.83 2.36
N PHE A 152 13.22 4.57 2.95
CA PHE A 152 13.62 3.21 3.34
C PHE A 152 12.64 2.56 4.33
N LEU A 153 12.19 3.29 5.36
CA LEU A 153 11.24 2.79 6.35
C LEU A 153 9.89 2.45 5.71
N LEU A 154 9.42 3.26 4.75
CA LEU A 154 8.21 2.99 3.97
C LEU A 154 8.38 1.75 3.08
N TYR A 155 9.54 1.57 2.43
CA TYR A 155 9.82 0.35 1.67
C TYR A 155 9.83 -0.90 2.57
N ARG A 156 10.32 -0.83 3.82
CA ARG A 156 10.24 -1.97 4.76
C ARG A 156 8.82 -2.42 5.04
N GLU A 157 7.85 -1.51 4.98
CA GLU A 157 6.43 -1.81 5.24
C GLU A 157 5.64 -2.13 3.97
N ILE A 158 5.95 -1.47 2.85
CA ILE A 158 5.14 -1.47 1.61
C ILE A 158 5.83 -2.15 0.42
N MET A 159 7.12 -2.51 0.46
CA MET A 159 7.77 -3.16 -0.71
C MET A 159 7.03 -4.43 -1.15
N ARG A 160 6.54 -5.24 -0.19
CA ARG A 160 5.76 -6.45 -0.45
C ARG A 160 4.57 -6.53 0.49
N ARG A 161 3.42 -6.90 -0.08
CA ARG A 161 2.24 -7.28 0.70
C ARG A 161 2.35 -8.75 1.13
N PRO A 162 2.51 -9.05 2.43
CA PRO A 162 2.52 -10.44 2.90
C PRO A 162 1.13 -11.09 2.75
N VAL A 163 1.11 -12.41 2.55
CA VAL A 163 -0.16 -13.17 2.43
C VAL A 163 -0.81 -13.38 3.80
N LYS A 164 -0.03 -13.69 4.83
CA LYS A 164 -0.52 -14.08 6.16
C LYS A 164 -0.05 -13.18 7.31
N ALA A 165 1.02 -12.41 7.13
CA ALA A 165 1.56 -11.54 8.17
C ALA A 165 0.85 -10.17 8.18
N ASN A 166 0.94 -9.46 9.30
CA ASN A 166 0.42 -8.09 9.41
C ASN A 166 1.33 -7.13 8.63
N SER A 167 0.71 -6.27 7.85
CA SER A 167 1.25 -5.07 7.19
C SER A 167 0.18 -3.98 7.25
N ALA A 168 0.55 -2.73 6.94
CA ALA A 168 -0.39 -1.61 6.87
C ALA A 168 -1.58 -1.94 5.95
N GLU A 169 -1.34 -2.54 4.79
CA GLU A 169 -2.39 -2.94 3.85
C GLU A 169 -3.25 -4.11 4.36
N THR A 170 -2.65 -5.16 4.93
CA THR A 170 -3.41 -6.34 5.39
C THR A 170 -4.22 -6.07 6.68
N LEU A 171 -3.90 -4.97 7.36
CA LEU A 171 -4.66 -4.40 8.48
C LEU A 171 -5.66 -3.32 8.02
N GLY A 172 -5.72 -3.00 6.73
CA GLY A 172 -6.63 -1.98 6.20
C GLY A 172 -6.31 -0.54 6.61
N LEU A 173 -5.07 -0.28 7.03
CA LEU A 173 -4.65 1.05 7.49
C LEU A 173 -4.40 2.01 6.33
N VAL A 174 -4.09 1.47 5.15
CA VAL A 174 -3.80 2.22 3.93
C VAL A 174 -4.07 1.36 2.71
N GLN A 175 -4.51 2.00 1.62
CA GLN A 175 -4.55 1.42 0.29
C GLN A 175 -3.55 2.12 -0.62
N LEU A 176 -2.94 1.36 -1.54
CA LEU A 176 -2.15 1.92 -2.63
C LEU A 176 -3.02 2.14 -3.86
N LEU A 177 -2.88 3.32 -4.44
CA LEU A 177 -3.57 3.72 -5.64
C LEU A 177 -2.56 3.95 -6.77
N MET A 178 -2.92 3.48 -7.96
CA MET A 178 -2.21 3.76 -9.20
C MET A 178 -2.57 5.18 -9.67
N PRO A 179 -1.73 5.85 -10.47
CA PRO A 179 -2.07 7.14 -11.08
C PRO A 179 -3.42 7.16 -11.81
N GLN A 180 -3.81 6.03 -12.39
CA GLN A 180 -5.10 5.81 -13.06
C GLN A 180 -6.32 5.91 -12.12
N ASP A 181 -6.11 5.86 -10.81
CA ASP A 181 -7.16 5.98 -9.80
C ASP A 181 -7.48 7.43 -9.45
N VAL A 182 -6.50 8.33 -9.57
CA VAL A 182 -6.62 9.73 -9.13
C VAL A 182 -6.86 10.67 -10.32
N GLY A 183 -6.36 10.32 -11.51
CA GLY A 183 -6.53 11.10 -12.73
C GLY A 183 -7.60 10.55 -13.68
N GLU A 184 -7.83 11.30 -14.76
CA GLU A 184 -8.59 10.82 -15.91
C GLU A 184 -7.92 9.57 -16.49
N THR A 185 -8.71 8.52 -16.68
CA THR A 185 -8.26 7.27 -17.27
C THR A 185 -9.24 6.85 -18.33
N SER A 186 -8.73 6.63 -19.54
CA SER A 186 -9.50 6.02 -20.62
C SER A 186 -9.48 4.49 -20.46
N LEU A 187 -10.62 3.89 -20.74
CA LEU A 187 -10.72 2.44 -20.84
C LEU A 187 -10.07 1.99 -22.16
N PRO A 188 -9.04 1.12 -22.15
CA PRO A 188 -8.46 0.61 -23.38
C PRO A 188 -9.47 -0.19 -24.20
N HIS A 189 -9.34 -0.16 -25.53
CA HIS A 189 -10.23 -0.93 -26.43
C HIS A 189 -10.24 -2.43 -26.09
N ALA A 190 -9.07 -3.02 -25.83
CA ALA A 190 -8.94 -4.42 -25.41
C ALA A 190 -9.73 -4.75 -24.14
N ALA A 191 -9.81 -3.82 -23.19
CA ALA A 191 -10.61 -3.97 -21.97
C ALA A 191 -12.11 -3.91 -22.28
N SER A 192 -12.53 -2.95 -23.11
CA SER A 192 -13.92 -2.83 -23.56
C SER A 192 -14.39 -4.06 -24.34
N LYS A 193 -13.54 -4.61 -25.22
CA LYS A 193 -13.80 -5.82 -26.00
C LYS A 193 -14.10 -7.04 -25.11
N LEU A 194 -13.42 -7.14 -23.97
CA LEU A 194 -13.64 -8.17 -22.94
C LEU A 194 -14.79 -7.83 -21.97
N GLY A 195 -15.56 -6.77 -22.24
CA GLY A 195 -16.69 -6.35 -21.41
C GLY A 195 -16.27 -5.78 -20.05
N LEU A 196 -15.05 -5.25 -19.92
CA LEU A 196 -14.56 -4.61 -18.69
C LEU A 196 -15.05 -3.17 -18.60
N GLY A 197 -15.50 -2.77 -17.41
CA GLY A 197 -15.71 -1.37 -17.08
C GLY A 197 -14.42 -0.66 -16.64
N LEU A 198 -14.49 0.66 -16.45
CA LEU A 198 -13.35 1.43 -15.93
C LEU A 198 -12.92 0.99 -14.52
N GLY A 199 -13.88 0.57 -13.68
CA GLY A 199 -13.60 0.00 -12.36
C GLY A 199 -12.82 -1.31 -12.45
N ASP A 200 -13.30 -2.25 -13.26
CA ASP A 200 -12.61 -3.54 -13.50
C ASP A 200 -11.17 -3.32 -14.00
N TRP A 201 -10.98 -2.34 -14.88
CA TRP A 201 -9.67 -1.97 -15.40
C TRP A 201 -8.73 -1.47 -14.31
N ARG A 202 -9.19 -0.56 -13.45
CA ARG A 202 -8.41 -0.05 -12.30
C ARG A 202 -8.06 -1.18 -11.33
N ASP A 203 -9.02 -2.05 -11.04
CA ASP A 203 -8.80 -3.19 -10.13
C ASP A 203 -7.77 -4.16 -10.72
N LEU A 204 -7.83 -4.46 -12.02
CA LEU A 204 -6.81 -5.25 -12.70
C LEU A 204 -5.40 -4.65 -12.56
N LEU A 205 -5.25 -3.33 -12.74
CA LEU A 205 -3.96 -2.65 -12.59
C LEU A 205 -3.45 -2.73 -11.15
N ARG A 206 -4.30 -2.48 -10.14
CA ARG A 206 -3.92 -2.61 -8.72
C ARG A 206 -3.52 -4.05 -8.36
N LEU A 207 -4.24 -5.03 -8.91
CA LEU A 207 -3.93 -6.45 -8.72
C LEU A 207 -2.59 -6.83 -9.34
N LEU A 208 -2.25 -6.29 -10.52
CA LEU A 208 -0.93 -6.46 -11.13
C LEU A 208 0.17 -5.83 -10.28
N LEU A 209 -0.05 -4.61 -9.76
CA LEU A 209 0.89 -3.95 -8.88
C LEU A 209 1.19 -4.81 -7.64
N THR A 210 0.15 -5.32 -6.97
CA THR A 210 0.30 -6.05 -5.71
C THR A 210 0.78 -7.49 -5.90
N HIS A 211 0.10 -8.25 -6.76
CA HIS A 211 0.30 -9.71 -6.89
C HIS A 211 1.32 -10.12 -7.94
N PHE A 212 1.77 -9.19 -8.79
CA PHE A 212 2.85 -9.45 -9.74
C PHE A 212 4.08 -8.57 -9.48
N VAL A 213 3.95 -7.23 -9.57
CA VAL A 213 5.10 -6.31 -9.47
C VAL A 213 5.76 -6.36 -8.09
N ARG A 214 5.00 -6.05 -7.03
CA ARG A 214 5.51 -5.98 -5.65
C ARG A 214 5.86 -7.35 -5.11
N THR A 215 5.01 -8.35 -5.32
CA THR A 215 5.27 -9.74 -4.88
C THR A 215 6.63 -10.26 -5.34
N ASN A 216 7.03 -9.90 -6.57
CA ASN A 216 8.32 -10.29 -7.16
C ASN A 216 9.45 -9.27 -6.92
N VAL A 217 9.23 -8.15 -6.23
CA VAL A 217 10.23 -7.08 -6.02
C VAL A 217 10.72 -6.46 -7.35
N ILE A 218 9.79 -6.22 -8.27
CA ILE A 218 10.01 -5.49 -9.54
C ILE A 218 9.89 -3.99 -9.27
N LEU A 219 10.68 -3.50 -8.31
CA LEU A 219 10.61 -2.12 -7.82
C LEU A 219 11.94 -1.42 -8.03
N ASP A 220 11.90 -0.14 -8.39
CA ASP A 220 13.07 0.71 -8.56
C ASP A 220 13.44 1.33 -7.21
N PHE A 221 14.58 0.91 -6.67
CA PHE A 221 15.18 1.42 -5.44
C PHE A 221 16.63 0.89 -5.31
N PRO A 222 17.46 1.48 -4.44
CA PRO A 222 18.83 1.02 -4.19
C PRO A 222 18.92 -0.30 -3.40
N ALA A 223 18.53 -1.40 -4.06
CA ALA A 223 18.36 -2.71 -3.45
C ALA A 223 19.64 -3.30 -2.87
N ARG A 224 20.82 -3.01 -3.43
CA ARG A 224 22.11 -3.48 -2.89
C ARG A 224 22.31 -3.04 -1.43
N GLN A 225 21.92 -1.81 -1.12
CA GLN A 225 22.03 -1.25 0.24
C GLN A 225 20.84 -1.63 1.10
N TRP A 226 19.63 -1.63 0.53
CA TRP A 226 18.41 -1.74 1.34
C TRP A 226 17.98 -3.18 1.62
N MET A 227 18.19 -4.12 0.70
CA MET A 227 17.68 -5.50 0.86
C MET A 227 18.32 -6.25 2.03
N ARG A 228 19.56 -5.90 2.41
CA ARG A 228 20.20 -6.45 3.62
C ARG A 228 19.43 -6.14 4.90
N TRP A 229 18.68 -5.04 4.92
CA TRP A 229 17.90 -4.56 6.06
C TRP A 229 16.38 -4.78 5.91
N ILE A 230 15.89 -5.03 4.68
CA ILE A 230 14.47 -5.31 4.41
C ILE A 230 14.19 -6.82 4.47
N ASP A 231 14.73 -7.59 3.52
CA ASP A 231 14.49 -9.04 3.39
C ASP A 231 15.63 -9.72 2.62
N ARG A 232 16.59 -10.30 3.34
CA ARG A 232 17.75 -10.99 2.77
C ARG A 232 17.41 -12.22 1.91
N ARG A 233 16.18 -12.72 1.98
CA ARG A 233 15.75 -13.91 1.22
C ARG A 233 15.23 -13.55 -0.16
N GLN A 234 15.01 -12.27 -0.43
CA GLN A 234 14.49 -11.77 -1.68
C GLN A 234 15.57 -11.06 -2.47
N SER A 235 15.37 -10.95 -3.77
CA SER A 235 16.23 -10.18 -4.67
C SER A 235 15.36 -9.23 -5.47
N GLN A 236 15.85 -8.02 -5.70
CA GLN A 236 15.25 -7.13 -6.68
C GLN A 236 15.44 -7.74 -8.07
N ILE A 237 14.39 -7.70 -8.89
CA ILE A 237 14.40 -8.27 -10.23
C ILE A 237 13.88 -7.24 -11.24
N SER A 238 14.12 -7.47 -12.52
CA SER A 238 13.56 -6.68 -13.62
C SER A 238 12.41 -7.44 -14.30
N VAL A 239 11.54 -6.71 -15.00
CA VAL A 239 10.51 -7.28 -15.85
C VAL A 239 10.74 -6.93 -17.31
N GLN A 240 10.45 -7.88 -18.21
CA GLN A 240 10.49 -7.69 -19.66
C GLN A 240 9.17 -8.14 -20.29
N ARG A 241 8.81 -7.61 -21.45
CA ARG A 241 7.72 -8.22 -22.23
C ARG A 241 8.17 -9.59 -22.73
N ARG A 242 7.23 -10.52 -22.82
CA ARG A 242 7.50 -11.88 -23.29
C ARG A 242 7.99 -11.93 -24.75
N ARG A 243 7.52 -11.02 -25.60
CA ARG A 243 7.90 -10.96 -27.01
C ARG A 243 9.29 -10.36 -27.25
N ASP A 244 9.80 -9.55 -26.32
CA ASP A 244 11.12 -8.92 -26.39
C ASP A 244 12.23 -9.90 -25.95
N ARG A 245 12.00 -11.20 -26.13
CA ARG A 245 12.83 -12.30 -25.63
C ARG A 245 14.12 -12.39 -26.43
N ASN A 246 15.17 -11.78 -25.90
CA ASN A 246 16.52 -11.93 -26.45
C ASN A 246 17.37 -12.99 -25.71
N ALA A 247 16.91 -13.47 -24.54
CA ALA A 247 17.63 -14.45 -23.71
C ALA A 247 16.67 -15.33 -22.87
N PRO A 248 17.11 -16.49 -22.37
CA PRO A 248 16.31 -17.33 -21.47
C PRO A 248 16.01 -16.65 -20.12
N SER A 249 14.94 -17.09 -19.45
CA SER A 249 14.55 -16.56 -18.14
C SER A 249 15.68 -16.74 -17.12
N SER A 250 16.24 -15.62 -16.64
CA SER A 250 17.15 -15.60 -15.50
C SER A 250 16.36 -15.62 -14.18
N LYS A 251 17.03 -16.00 -13.08
CA LYS A 251 16.49 -15.84 -11.72
C LYS A 251 16.08 -14.39 -11.43
N PHE A 252 16.76 -13.43 -12.06
CA PHE A 252 16.61 -11.98 -11.85
C PHE A 252 15.72 -11.26 -12.88
N VAL A 253 15.12 -12.01 -13.80
CA VAL A 253 14.20 -11.47 -14.80
C VAL A 253 12.86 -12.20 -14.72
N ARG A 254 11.76 -11.46 -14.77
CA ARG A 254 10.42 -12.02 -14.98
C ARG A 254 9.85 -11.49 -16.27
N PHE A 255 8.99 -12.30 -16.89
CA PHE A 255 8.20 -11.84 -18.01
C PHE A 255 6.89 -11.26 -17.52
N TRP A 256 6.44 -10.21 -18.19
CA TRP A 256 5.12 -9.66 -17.98
C TRP A 256 4.06 -10.77 -18.07
N PRO A 257 3.02 -10.73 -17.22
CA PRO A 257 1.98 -11.74 -17.27
C PRO A 257 1.26 -11.71 -18.62
N GLY A 258 0.78 -12.87 -19.03
CA GLY A 258 0.00 -13.03 -20.24
C GLY A 258 -0.65 -14.42 -20.26
N PRO A 259 -1.37 -14.74 -21.33
CA PRO A 259 -2.05 -16.02 -21.52
C PRO A 259 -1.05 -17.14 -21.83
N TYR A 260 0.12 -16.78 -22.39
CA TYR A 260 1.11 -17.73 -22.85
C TYR A 260 2.08 -18.12 -21.72
N GLY A 261 1.87 -19.29 -21.13
CA GLY A 261 2.75 -19.88 -20.13
C GLY A 261 2.31 -21.29 -19.74
N LYS A 262 3.21 -22.08 -19.14
CA LYS A 262 2.85 -23.42 -18.62
C LYS A 262 1.72 -23.36 -17.60
N SER A 263 1.63 -22.25 -16.85
CA SER A 263 0.54 -21.99 -15.92
C SER A 263 0.29 -20.49 -15.87
N PRO A 264 -0.98 -20.03 -15.94
CA PRO A 264 -1.31 -18.62 -15.81
C PRO A 264 -0.92 -18.12 -14.43
N THR A 265 -0.45 -16.88 -14.37
CA THR A 265 -0.19 -16.19 -13.09
C THR A 265 -1.49 -16.03 -12.31
N ARG A 266 -1.38 -15.73 -11.01
CA ARG A 266 -2.55 -15.51 -10.15
C ARG A 266 -3.51 -14.49 -10.73
N VAL A 267 -2.99 -13.36 -11.22
CA VAL A 267 -3.82 -12.26 -11.77
C VAL A 267 -4.50 -12.69 -13.08
N VAL A 268 -3.78 -13.38 -13.97
CA VAL A 268 -4.36 -13.92 -15.22
C VAL A 268 -5.47 -14.92 -14.90
N ARG A 269 -5.26 -15.82 -13.93
CA ARG A 269 -6.27 -16.79 -13.51
C ARG A 269 -7.51 -16.11 -12.94
N LEU A 270 -7.31 -15.08 -12.12
CA LEU A 270 -8.40 -14.32 -11.51
C LEU A 270 -9.25 -13.60 -12.57
N LEU A 271 -8.61 -13.00 -13.57
CA LEU A 271 -9.28 -12.40 -14.73
C LEU A 271 -10.13 -13.44 -15.46
N LEU A 272 -9.53 -14.57 -15.84
CA LEU A 272 -10.22 -15.64 -16.59
C LEU A 272 -11.44 -16.17 -15.81
N GLN A 273 -11.31 -16.35 -14.50
CA GLN A 273 -12.42 -16.78 -13.64
C GLN A 273 -13.50 -15.71 -13.53
N GLY A 274 -13.14 -14.44 -13.35
CA GLY A 274 -14.09 -13.33 -13.23
C GLY A 274 -14.84 -13.02 -14.52
N LEU A 275 -14.28 -13.41 -15.68
CA LEU A 275 -14.91 -13.28 -16.99
C LEU A 275 -15.51 -14.59 -17.52
N ALA A 276 -15.37 -15.69 -16.79
CA ALA A 276 -15.75 -17.03 -17.22
C ALA A 276 -15.19 -17.43 -18.60
N LEU A 277 -13.93 -17.08 -18.86
CA LEU A 277 -13.23 -17.35 -20.12
C LEU A 277 -12.40 -18.64 -20.06
N ASP A 278 -12.38 -19.40 -21.16
CA ASP A 278 -11.50 -20.55 -21.31
C ASP A 278 -10.21 -20.19 -22.07
N ILE A 279 -9.08 -20.26 -21.38
CA ILE A 279 -7.75 -19.99 -21.93
C ILE A 279 -7.32 -21.00 -23.01
N ARG A 280 -8.05 -22.10 -23.21
CA ARG A 280 -7.79 -23.07 -24.29
C ARG A 280 -8.23 -22.55 -25.65
N ASP A 281 -9.15 -21.60 -25.68
CA ASP A 281 -9.55 -20.92 -26.91
C ASP A 281 -8.46 -19.94 -27.35
N ARG A 282 -8.03 -20.03 -28.62
CA ARG A 282 -7.03 -19.13 -29.19
C ARG A 282 -7.53 -17.69 -29.28
N ALA A 283 -8.82 -17.48 -29.59
CA ALA A 283 -9.37 -16.13 -29.65
C ALA A 283 -9.29 -15.45 -28.28
N VAL A 284 -9.61 -16.20 -27.21
CA VAL A 284 -9.47 -15.73 -25.82
C VAL A 284 -8.00 -15.44 -25.48
N GLN A 285 -7.06 -16.29 -25.92
CA GLN A 285 -5.63 -16.01 -25.70
C GLN A 285 -5.22 -14.69 -26.33
N ASP A 286 -5.62 -14.43 -27.58
CA ASP A 286 -5.22 -13.22 -28.28
C ASP A 286 -5.83 -11.97 -27.62
N GLU A 287 -7.10 -12.03 -27.18
CA GLU A 287 -7.76 -10.95 -26.45
C GLU A 287 -7.13 -10.67 -25.09
N VAL A 288 -6.77 -11.73 -24.36
CA VAL A 288 -6.08 -11.60 -23.07
C VAL A 288 -4.68 -11.03 -23.27
N GLU A 289 -3.93 -11.45 -24.28
CA GLU A 289 -2.62 -10.85 -24.57
C GLU A 289 -2.76 -9.36 -24.87
N GLU A 290 -3.72 -8.96 -25.70
CA GLU A 290 -3.98 -7.55 -26.04
C GLU A 290 -4.29 -6.72 -24.78
N LEU A 291 -5.10 -7.26 -23.86
CA LEU A 291 -5.41 -6.62 -22.58
C LEU A 291 -4.15 -6.45 -21.70
N PHE A 292 -3.32 -7.49 -21.59
CA PHE A 292 -2.10 -7.41 -20.78
C PHE A 292 -1.03 -6.52 -21.43
N ASP A 293 -1.04 -6.38 -22.74
CA ASP A 293 -0.22 -5.42 -23.49
C ASP A 293 -0.66 -3.97 -23.25
N ALA A 294 -1.98 -3.73 -23.17
CA ALA A 294 -2.52 -2.45 -22.74
C ALA A 294 -2.09 -2.15 -21.29
N ALA A 295 -2.13 -3.16 -20.41
CA ALA A 295 -1.71 -3.01 -19.01
C ALA A 295 -0.21 -2.71 -18.91
N TRP A 296 0.63 -3.40 -19.69
CA TRP A 296 2.05 -3.07 -19.78
C TRP A 296 2.24 -1.59 -20.15
N THR A 297 1.53 -1.11 -21.16
CA THR A 297 1.65 0.28 -21.64
C THR A 297 1.27 1.29 -20.55
N ALA A 298 0.26 0.99 -19.75
CA ALA A 298 -0.12 1.78 -18.60
C ALA A 298 0.97 1.80 -17.51
N PHE A 299 1.61 0.65 -17.25
CA PHE A 299 2.70 0.53 -16.27
C PHE A 299 4.01 1.15 -16.73
N LEU A 300 4.34 1.07 -18.02
CA LEU A 300 5.63 1.47 -18.59
C LEU A 300 5.97 2.94 -18.29
N ARG A 301 4.95 3.81 -18.25
CA ARG A 301 5.09 5.24 -17.91
C ARG A 301 5.65 5.46 -16.50
N HIS A 302 5.45 4.49 -15.61
CA HIS A 302 5.84 4.51 -14.20
C HIS A 302 7.03 3.58 -13.90
N MET A 303 7.70 3.10 -14.95
CA MET A 303 8.85 2.21 -14.85
C MET A 303 10.14 2.88 -15.31
N THR A 304 11.25 2.44 -14.73
CA THR A 304 12.61 2.82 -15.09
C THR A 304 13.24 1.67 -15.86
N ALA A 305 13.84 1.97 -17.02
CA ALA A 305 14.57 0.98 -17.80
C ALA A 305 15.85 0.54 -17.07
N THR A 306 16.21 -0.73 -17.18
CA THR A 306 17.40 -1.31 -16.58
C THR A 306 18.45 -1.62 -17.65
N GLN A 307 19.72 -1.71 -17.24
CA GLN A 307 20.83 -1.96 -18.17
C GLN A 307 20.73 -3.31 -18.91
N ASP A 308 20.05 -4.29 -18.30
CA ASP A 308 19.74 -5.61 -18.85
C ASP A 308 18.51 -5.62 -19.79
N GLY A 309 18.03 -4.44 -20.22
CA GLY A 309 16.88 -4.30 -21.13
C GLY A 309 15.53 -4.57 -20.49
N GLY A 310 15.47 -4.66 -19.16
CA GLY A 310 14.24 -4.80 -18.39
C GLY A 310 13.73 -3.48 -17.84
N TYR A 311 12.71 -3.59 -16.99
CA TYR A 311 12.04 -2.47 -16.37
C TYR A 311 11.79 -2.73 -14.88
N ARG A 312 11.75 -1.66 -14.08
CA ARG A 312 11.41 -1.69 -12.65
C ARG A 312 10.43 -0.58 -12.32
N PHE A 313 9.45 -0.85 -11.46
CA PHE A 313 8.39 0.10 -11.15
C PHE A 313 8.79 1.08 -10.04
N ARG A 314 8.47 2.37 -10.20
CA ARG A 314 8.73 3.40 -9.19
C ARG A 314 7.57 3.52 -8.21
N LEU A 315 7.78 3.16 -6.94
CA LEU A 315 6.77 3.42 -5.89
C LEU A 315 6.48 4.91 -5.72
N SER A 316 7.43 5.78 -6.07
CA SER A 316 7.28 7.24 -5.99
C SER A 316 6.22 7.83 -6.91
N ASP A 317 5.72 7.05 -7.88
CA ASP A 317 4.63 7.45 -8.77
C ASP A 317 3.25 7.03 -8.21
N LEU A 318 3.18 6.30 -7.09
CA LEU A 318 1.92 5.87 -6.48
C LEU A 318 1.28 6.94 -5.60
N TYR A 319 0.02 6.69 -5.27
CA TYR A 319 -0.75 7.43 -4.28
C TYR A 319 -1.16 6.51 -3.13
N VAL A 320 -1.49 7.10 -1.99
CA VAL A 320 -2.05 6.44 -0.83
C VAL A 320 -3.37 7.07 -0.45
N ALA A 321 -4.31 6.25 0.01
CA ALA A 321 -5.65 6.68 0.38
C ALA A 321 -6.16 5.86 1.58
N PRO A 322 -7.16 6.38 2.31
CA PRO A 322 -7.87 5.57 3.29
C PRO A 322 -8.61 4.43 2.59
N LEU A 323 -8.69 3.28 3.24
CA LEU A 323 -9.45 2.14 2.76
C LEU A 323 -10.86 2.20 3.33
N GLU A 324 -11.85 2.52 2.49
CA GLU A 324 -13.25 2.63 2.92
C GLU A 324 -14.00 1.30 2.83
N ASN A 325 -13.78 0.56 1.75
CA ASN A 325 -14.41 -0.72 1.48
C ASN A 325 -13.34 -1.76 1.20
N ALA A 326 -13.47 -2.95 1.77
CA ALA A 326 -12.49 -3.99 1.60
C ALA A 326 -13.11 -5.38 1.73
N PHE A 327 -12.46 -6.36 1.12
CA PHE A 327 -12.84 -7.75 1.23
C PHE A 327 -12.15 -8.40 2.43
N TRP A 328 -12.93 -9.04 3.30
CA TRP A 328 -12.41 -9.87 4.39
C TRP A 328 -12.16 -11.29 3.89
N CYS A 329 -10.89 -11.69 3.78
CA CYS A 329 -10.55 -13.03 3.32
C CYS A 329 -10.85 -14.08 4.42
N PRO A 330 -11.76 -15.04 4.18
CA PRO A 330 -12.14 -16.03 5.20
C PRO A 330 -11.00 -17.00 5.54
N ILE A 331 -10.10 -17.26 4.58
CA ILE A 331 -8.99 -18.21 4.73
C ILE A 331 -7.83 -17.59 5.50
N THR A 332 -7.38 -16.41 5.07
CA THR A 332 -6.20 -15.76 5.66
C THR A 332 -6.54 -14.85 6.84
N ARG A 333 -7.83 -14.49 6.99
CA ARG A 333 -8.32 -13.50 7.96
C ARG A 333 -7.61 -12.15 7.82
N ARG A 334 -7.32 -11.78 6.56
CA ARG A 334 -6.67 -10.52 6.17
C ARG A 334 -7.60 -9.69 5.31
N ILE A 335 -7.45 -8.37 5.45
CA ILE A 335 -8.12 -7.39 4.61
C ILE A 335 -7.45 -7.37 3.24
N VAL A 336 -8.27 -7.46 2.20
CA VAL A 336 -7.87 -7.36 0.79
C VAL A 336 -8.54 -6.11 0.23
N ASP A 337 -7.73 -5.14 -0.17
CA ASP A 337 -8.14 -3.83 -0.67
C ASP A 337 -8.76 -3.90 -2.07
N THR A 338 -8.28 -4.81 -2.91
CA THR A 338 -8.74 -4.95 -4.30
C THR A 338 -9.16 -6.38 -4.61
N THR A 339 -10.35 -6.56 -5.17
CA THR A 339 -10.85 -7.82 -5.73
C THR A 339 -11.15 -7.64 -7.22
N PHE A 340 -11.26 -8.73 -7.97
CA PHE A 340 -11.69 -8.66 -9.36
C PHE A 340 -13.07 -9.28 -9.50
N ARG A 341 -14.10 -8.48 -9.78
CA ARG A 341 -15.51 -8.93 -9.86
C ARG A 341 -15.94 -9.80 -8.65
N GLY A 342 -15.56 -9.37 -7.45
CA GLY A 342 -15.86 -10.07 -6.20
C GLY A 342 -14.97 -11.27 -5.89
N LEU A 343 -14.04 -11.65 -6.78
CA LEU A 343 -13.08 -12.72 -6.54
C LEU A 343 -11.80 -12.18 -5.89
N SER A 344 -11.39 -12.78 -4.78
CA SER A 344 -10.14 -12.44 -4.09
C SER A 344 -8.94 -13.25 -4.62
N PRO A 345 -7.73 -12.67 -4.70
CA PRO A 345 -6.52 -13.32 -5.26
C PRO A 345 -5.87 -14.44 -4.42
#